data_AF-A0A538N884-F1
#
_entry.id   AF-A0A538N884-F1
#
_cell.length_a   1.000
_cell.length_b   1.000
_cell.length_c   1.000
_cell.angle_alpha   90.00
_cell.angle_beta   90.00
_cell.angle_gamma   90.00
#
_symmetry.space_group_name_H-M   'P 1'
#
loop_
_entity.id
_entity.type
_entity.pdbx_description
1 polymer ?
#
loop_
_entity_poly.entity_id
_entity_poly.type
_entity_poly.pdbx_seq_one_letter_code
_entity_poly.pdbx_strand_id
1 'polypeptide(L)' 'MERRKHYWNGRWGRLARMDILVFEDAGTWVVEARDGGADGKSRWFELPDEDHALDCVRDLITLSKIDGWREL' A
#
# COMPACT_ATOMS: atom_id res chain seq x y z
N MET A 1 12.86 4.90 -9.43
CA MET A 1 11.80 4.37 -8.55
C MET A 1 11.24 3.09 -9.16
N GLU A 2 11.59 1.96 -8.58
CA GLU A 2 11.14 0.62 -8.98
C GLU A 2 10.03 0.14 -8.05
N ARG A 3 8.92 -0.39 -8.60
CA ARG A 3 7.87 -1.02 -7.79
C ARG A 3 8.30 -2.42 -7.38
N ARG A 4 8.51 -2.61 -6.08
CA ARG A 4 8.95 -3.87 -5.48
C ARG A 4 7.77 -4.80 -5.17
N LYS A 5 6.67 -4.25 -4.62
CA LYS A 5 5.51 -5.03 -4.17
C LYS A 5 4.18 -4.31 -4.42
N HIS A 6 3.12 -5.09 -4.51
CA HIS A 6 1.75 -4.59 -4.67
C HIS A 6 0.79 -5.46 -3.86
N TYR A 7 0.08 -4.85 -2.92
CA TYR A 7 -0.99 -5.47 -2.15
C TYR A 7 -2.33 -4.89 -2.57
N TRP A 8 -3.38 -5.70 -2.58
CA TRP A 8 -4.74 -5.23 -2.81
C TRP A 8 -5.75 -5.97 -1.95
N ASN A 9 -6.85 -5.31 -1.62
CA ASN A 9 -7.86 -5.81 -0.69
C ASN A 9 -8.85 -6.82 -1.28
N GLY A 10 -8.64 -7.28 -2.52
CA GLY A 10 -9.51 -8.26 -3.18
C GLY A 10 -10.88 -7.74 -3.61
N ARG A 11 -11.19 -6.44 -3.41
CA ARG A 11 -12.49 -5.86 -3.75
C ARG A 11 -12.47 -5.24 -5.14
N TRP A 12 -13.55 -5.49 -5.88
CA TRP A 12 -13.77 -4.92 -7.20
C TRP A 12 -14.58 -3.62 -7.10
N GLY A 13 -14.27 -2.65 -7.97
CA GLY A 13 -14.95 -1.36 -8.06
C GLY A 13 -14.20 -0.20 -7.39
N ARG A 14 -14.21 0.97 -8.05
CA ARG A 14 -13.39 2.15 -7.69
C ARG A 14 -13.57 2.63 -6.24
N LEU A 15 -14.77 2.50 -5.68
CA LEU A 15 -15.05 2.95 -4.31
C LEU A 15 -14.49 2.02 -3.23
N ALA A 16 -14.47 0.72 -3.51
CA ALA A 16 -14.11 -0.30 -2.51
C ALA A 16 -12.69 -0.83 -2.70
N ARG A 17 -12.11 -0.68 -3.89
CA ARG A 17 -10.75 -1.12 -4.20
C ARG A 17 -9.74 -0.27 -3.44
N MET A 18 -8.86 -0.93 -2.72
CA MET A 18 -7.69 -0.34 -2.06
C MET A 18 -6.46 -1.09 -2.51
N ASP A 19 -5.38 -0.35 -2.73
CA ASP A 19 -4.09 -0.89 -3.14
C ASP A 19 -3.01 -0.28 -2.24
N ILE A 20 -2.00 -1.08 -1.87
CA ILE A 20 -0.78 -0.58 -1.22
C ILE A 20 0.39 -0.95 -2.14
N LEU A 21 1.15 0.04 -2.56
CA LEU A 21 2.29 -0.12 -3.46
C LEU A 21 3.57 0.19 -2.70
N VAL A 22 4.58 -0.65 -2.89
CA VAL A 22 5.90 -0.45 -2.29
C VAL A 22 6.90 -0.21 -3.41
N PHE A 23 7.67 0.86 -3.27
CA PHE A 23 8.70 1.26 -4.20
C PHE A 23 10.04 1.36 -3.49
N GLU A 24 11.11 1.12 -4.25
CA GLU A 24 12.48 1.41 -3.85
C GLU A 24 13.07 2.44 -4.83
N ASP A 25 13.79 3.41 -4.29
CA ASP A 25 14.50 4.42 -5.06
C ASP A 25 15.83 4.76 -4.37
N ALA A 26 16.92 4.20 -4.90
CA ALA A 26 18.30 4.50 -4.49
C ALA A 26 18.53 4.37 -2.96
N GLY A 27 17.98 3.32 -2.35
CA GLY A 27 18.07 3.02 -0.92
C GLY A 27 16.94 3.62 -0.09
N THR A 28 16.10 4.48 -0.65
CA THR A 28 14.89 5.00 0.01
C THR A 28 13.69 4.14 -0.34
N TRP A 29 12.88 3.82 0.66
CA TRP A 29 11.65 3.04 0.46
C TRP A 29 10.42 3.92 0.56
N VAL A 30 9.46 3.71 -0.33
CA VAL A 30 8.24 4.50 -0.39
C VAL A 30 7.03 3.58 -0.43
N VAL A 31 6.06 3.83 0.45
CA VAL A 31 4.78 3.15 0.47
C VAL A 31 3.69 4.12 0.03
N GLU A 32 2.94 3.77 -1.00
CA GLU A 32 1.72 4.45 -1.42
C GLU A 32 0.50 3.63 -0.99
N ALA A 33 -0.30 4.17 -0.08
CA ALA A 33 -1.60 3.60 0.29
C ALA A 33 -2.70 4.33 -0.48
N ARG A 34 -3.32 3.63 -1.42
CA ARG A 34 -4.46 4.12 -2.21
C ARG A 34 -5.75 3.73 -1.51
N ASP A 35 -6.41 4.72 -0.94
CA ASP A 35 -7.75 4.57 -0.41
C ASP A 35 -8.75 4.61 -1.59
N GLY A 36 -9.63 3.61 -1.63
CA GLY A 36 -10.80 3.65 -2.49
C GLY A 36 -11.71 4.83 -2.11
N GLY A 37 -12.61 5.22 -3.00
CA GLY A 37 -13.56 6.30 -2.74
C GLY A 37 -13.78 7.18 -3.97
N ALA A 38 -14.67 8.16 -3.84
CA ALA A 38 -15.00 9.05 -4.95
C ALA A 38 -13.76 9.81 -5.45
N ASP A 39 -12.92 10.26 -4.53
CA ASP A 39 -11.75 11.08 -4.82
C ASP A 39 -10.45 10.27 -5.00
N GLY A 40 -10.42 8.98 -4.66
CA GLY A 40 -9.24 8.11 -4.82
C GLY A 40 -7.99 8.68 -4.16
N LYS A 41 -8.03 8.93 -2.85
CA LYS A 41 -6.94 9.59 -2.12
C LYS A 41 -5.77 8.62 -1.94
N SER A 42 -4.56 9.15 -2.09
CA SER A 42 -3.33 8.41 -1.83
C SER A 42 -2.59 9.03 -0.65
N ARG A 43 -2.12 8.18 0.27
CA ARG A 43 -1.22 8.53 1.37
C ARG A 43 0.15 7.95 1.06
N TRP A 44 1.20 8.74 1.26
CA TRP A 44 2.56 8.37 0.94
C TRP A 44 3.41 8.35 2.21
N PHE A 45 4.27 7.35 2.34
CA PHE A 45 5.17 7.17 3.47
C PHE A 45 6.58 6.89 2.95
N GLU A 46 7.55 7.72 3.33
CA GLU A 46 8.97 7.50 3.05
C GLU A 46 9.63 6.85 4.26
N LEU A 47 10.39 5.79 4.01
CA LEU A 47 10.90 4.87 5.02
C LEU A 47 12.36 4.50 4.71
N PRO A 48 13.18 4.24 5.75
CA PRO A 48 14.62 4.12 5.60
C PRO A 48 15.09 2.82 4.94
N ASP A 49 14.27 1.76 4.97
CA ASP A 49 14.62 0.43 4.46
C ASP A 49 13.38 -0.43 4.18
N GLU A 50 13.62 -1.63 3.64
CA GLU A 50 12.59 -2.60 3.29
C GLU A 50 11.77 -3.04 4.49
N ASP A 51 12.41 -3.33 5.63
CA ASP A 51 11.73 -3.88 6.80
C ASP A 51 10.69 -2.88 7.34
N HIS A 52 11.07 -1.60 7.44
CA HIS A 52 10.14 -0.54 7.83
C HIS A 52 9.00 -0.37 6.82
N ALA A 53 9.29 -0.52 5.52
CA ALA A 53 8.26 -0.48 4.49
C ALA A 53 7.26 -1.63 4.61
N LEU A 54 7.73 -2.85 4.89
CA LEU A 54 6.86 -4.01 5.08
C LEU A 54 6.06 -3.93 6.39
N ASP A 55 6.62 -3.38 7.45
CA ASP A 55 5.89 -3.12 8.69
C ASP A 55 4.80 -2.05 8.47
N CYS A 56 5.09 -0.98 7.73
CA CYS A 56 4.09 0.00 7.32
C CYS A 56 2.94 -0.64 6.53
N VAL A 57 3.24 -1.55 5.58
CA VAL A 57 2.21 -2.31 4.85
C VAL A 57 1.35 -3.13 5.82
N ARG A 58 1.96 -3.85 6.77
CA ARG A 58 1.23 -4.68 7.75
C ARG A 58 0.31 -3.83 8.63
N ASP A 59 0.79 -2.67 9.07
CA ASP A 59 0.01 -1.72 9.85
C ASP A 59 -1.17 -1.17 9.03
N LEU A 60 -0.95 -0.77 7.79
CA LEU A 60 -2.01 -0.28 6.89
C LEU A 60 -3.09 -1.34 6.66
N ILE A 61 -2.69 -2.60 6.42
CA ILE A 61 -3.63 -3.72 6.27
C ILE A 61 -4.43 -3.89 7.56
N THR A 62 -3.76 -3.93 8.70
CA THR A 62 -4.40 -4.13 10.02
C THR A 62 -5.38 -3.00 10.36
N LEU A 63 -4.96 -1.75 10.13
CA LEU A 63 -5.77 -0.55 10.40
C LEU A 63 -6.96 -0.42 9.44
N SER A 64 -6.89 -0.99 8.24
CA SER A 64 -8.01 -0.99 7.29
C SER A 64 -9.24 -1.74 7.80
N LYS A 65 -9.05 -2.70 8.72
CA LYS A 65 -10.10 -3.62 9.21
C LYS A 65 -10.84 -4.36 8.09
N ILE A 66 -10.18 -4.53 6.95
CA ILE A 66 -10.70 -5.23 5.78
C ILE A 66 -9.93 -6.54 5.65
N ASP A 67 -10.66 -7.64 5.53
CA ASP A 67 -10.08 -8.93 5.20
C ASP A 67 -9.84 -9.09 3.69
N GLY A 68 -9.04 -10.09 3.32
CA GLY A 68 -8.85 -10.50 1.92
C GLY A 68 -7.73 -9.79 1.18
N TRP A 69 -6.89 -9.04 1.90
CA TRP A 69 -5.64 -8.52 1.35
C TRP A 69 -4.73 -9.64 0.85
N ARG A 70 -4.15 -9.43 -0.32
CA ARG A 70 -3.15 -10.33 -0.92
C ARG A 70 -2.12 -9.55 -1.74
N GLU A 71 -0.93 -10.12 -1.85
CA GLU A 71 0.09 -9.65 -2.79
C GLU A 71 -0.32 -10.04 -4.22
N LEU A 72 -0.07 -9.16 -5.19
CA LEU A 72 -0.30 -9.35 -6.64
C LEU A 72 0.99 -9.65 -7.38
#